data_AF-A0A066UCM3-F1
#
_entry.id   AF-A0A066UCM3-F1
#
_cell.length_a   1.000
_cell.length_b   1.000
_cell.length_c   1.000
_cell.angle_alpha   90.00
_cell.angle_beta   90.00
_cell.angle_gamma   90.00
#
_symmetry.space_group_name_H-M   'P 1'
#
loop_
_entity.id
_entity.type
_entity.pdbx_description
1 polymer ?
#
loop_
_entity_poly.entity_id
_entity_poly.type
_entity_poly.pdbx_seq_one_letter_code
_entity_poly.pdbx_strand_id
1 'polypeptide(L)' 'MVVTVHDSGEGPGDPFAGLLPVARGIGGRGLWITHQVCSQVALHRDDTGFTVRLTAGRPGSWPTAR' A
#
# COMPACT_ATOMS: atom_id res chain seq x y z
N MET A 1 -8.69 9.95 3.17
CA MET A 1 -7.50 10.24 4.01
C MET A 1 -6.27 9.74 3.29
N VAL A 2 -5.15 10.48 3.33
CA VAL A 2 -3.88 10.03 2.75
C VAL A 2 -2.90 9.71 3.88
N VAL A 3 -2.20 8.58 3.78
CA VAL A 3 -1.14 8.17 4.70
C VAL A 3 0.11 7.84 3.90
N THR A 4 1.26 8.31 4.38
CA THR A 4 2.57 7.95 3.82
C THR A 4 3.37 7.27 4.93
N VAL A 5 3.92 6.09 4.63
CA VAL A 5 4.83 5.36 5.51
C VAL A 5 6.16 5.23 4.77
N HIS A 6 7.24 5.67 5.41
CA HIS A 6 8.60 5.50 4.91
C HIS A 6 9.34 4.54 5.84
N ASP A 7 9.96 3.53 5.26
CA ASP A 7 10.85 2.58 5.90
C ASP A 7 12.24 2.72 5.26
N SER A 8 13.30 2.82 6.07
CA SER A 8 14.66 2.99 5.56
C SER A 8 15.31 1.69 5.07
N GLY A 9 14.55 0.59 5.04
CA GLY A 9 14.95 -0.67 4.43
C GLY A 9 14.84 -0.63 2.90
N GLU A 10 15.40 -1.68 2.28
CA GLU A 10 15.43 -1.80 0.82
C GLU A 10 14.03 -1.88 0.19
N GLY A 11 13.04 -2.36 0.95
CA GLY A 11 11.73 -2.70 0.43
C GLY A 11 11.75 -3.94 -0.46
N PRO A 12 10.61 -4.27 -1.09
CA PRO A 12 10.52 -5.42 -1.99
C PRO A 12 11.21 -5.14 -3.33
N GLY A 13 12.09 -6.05 -3.77
CA GLY A 13 12.72 -6.00 -5.11
C GLY A 13 11.85 -6.56 -6.24
N ASP A 14 10.73 -7.23 -5.93
CA ASP A 14 9.78 -7.74 -6.91
C ASP A 14 8.81 -6.62 -7.35
N PRO A 15 8.77 -6.25 -8.65
CA PRO A 15 7.86 -5.21 -9.13
C PRO A 15 6.37 -5.56 -8.99
N PHE A 16 6.02 -6.83 -8.77
CA PHE A 16 4.65 -7.29 -8.53
C PHE A 16 4.32 -7.49 -7.05
N ALA A 17 5.22 -7.10 -6.14
CA ALA A 17 5.00 -7.24 -4.71
C ALA A 17 3.66 -6.59 -4.28
N GLY A 18 2.80 -7.39 -3.66
CA GLY A 18 1.48 -6.94 -3.19
C GLY A 18 0.40 -6.83 -4.26
N LEU A 19 0.69 -7.03 -5.54
CA LEU A 19 -0.35 -7.13 -6.57
C LEU A 19 -0.99 -8.53 -6.59
N LEU A 20 -0.25 -9.54 -6.11
CA LEU A 20 -0.71 -10.91 -5.99
C LEU A 20 -0.63 -11.38 -4.53
N PRO A 21 -1.54 -12.29 -4.10
CA PRO A 21 -1.42 -12.91 -2.80
C PRO A 21 -0.16 -13.78 -2.75
N VAL A 22 0.71 -13.52 -1.79
CA VAL A 22 1.93 -14.31 -1.61
C VAL A 22 1.58 -15.68 -1.03
N ALA A 23 2.03 -16.76 -1.70
CA ALA A 23 1.85 -18.15 -1.28
C ALA A 23 2.82 -18.56 -0.15
N ARG A 24 2.85 -17.79 0.94
CA ARG A 24 3.61 -18.10 2.16
C ARG A 24 2.68 -18.58 3.27
N GLY A 25 3.14 -19.56 4.04
CA GLY A 25 2.38 -20.10 5.18
C GLY A 25 2.04 -19.03 6.22
N ILE A 26 2.97 -18.12 6.51
CA ILE A 26 2.80 -17.03 7.49
C ILE A 26 3.35 -15.71 6.92
N GLY A 27 2.58 -14.62 7.05
CA GLY A 27 2.99 -13.28 6.64
C GLY A 27 2.92 -13.00 5.13
N GLY A 28 3.49 -11.86 4.71
CA GLY A 28 3.65 -11.47 3.29
C GLY A 28 2.37 -11.01 2.57
N ARG A 29 1.21 -11.05 3.21
CA ARG A 29 -0.08 -10.64 2.62
C ARG A 29 -0.46 -9.18 2.90
N GLY A 30 0.30 -8.46 3.73
CA GLY A 30 -0.04 -7.10 4.15
C GLY A 30 -0.25 -6.16 2.97
N LEU A 31 0.73 -6.09 2.06
CA LEU A 31 0.65 -5.22 0.88
C LEU A 31 -0.50 -5.61 -0.07
N TRP A 32 -0.76 -6.91 -0.22
CA TRP A 32 -1.91 -7.39 -0.99
C TRP A 32 -3.24 -6.96 -0.38
N ILE A 33 -3.41 -7.11 0.94
CA ILE A 33 -4.60 -6.64 1.65
C ILE A 33 -4.75 -5.12 1.49
N THR A 34 -3.65 -4.36 1.59
CA THR A 34 -3.65 -2.90 1.40
C THR A 34 -4.20 -2.50 0.03
N HIS A 35 -3.82 -3.21 -1.04
CA HIS A 35 -4.39 -3.00 -2.38
C HIS A 35 -5.89 -3.32 -2.48
N GLN A 36 -6.44 -4.21 -1.65
CA GLN A 36 -7.87 -4.52 -1.65
C GLN A 36 -8.72 -3.47 -0.91
N VAL A 37 -8.16 -2.81 0.11
CA VAL A 37 -8.92 -1.92 1.01
C VAL A 37 -8.72 -0.43 0.74
N CYS A 38 -7.59 -0.04 0.18
CA CYS A 38 -7.30 1.36 -0.18
C CYS A 38 -7.74 1.66 -1.61
N SER A 39 -8.21 2.90 -1.84
CA SER A 39 -8.61 3.35 -3.18
C SER A 39 -7.43 3.72 -4.07
N GLN A 40 -6.28 4.03 -3.47
CA GLN A 40 -5.01 4.21 -4.17
C GLN A 40 -3.87 3.70 -3.30
N VAL A 41 -2.93 3.00 -3.93
CA VAL A 41 -1.68 2.53 -3.33
C VAL A 41 -0.56 2.83 -4.32
N ALA A 42 0.46 3.56 -3.88
CA ALA A 42 1.66 3.83 -4.66
C ALA A 42 2.90 3.41 -3.86
N LEU A 43 3.81 2.72 -4.54
CA LEU A 43 5.05 2.21 -3.98
C LEU A 43 6.20 2.96 -4.64
N HIS A 44 7.11 3.50 -3.83
CA HIS A 44 8.30 4.18 -4.31
C HIS A 44 9.52 3.63 -3.59
N ARG A 45 10.59 3.40 -4.34
CA ARG A 45 11.89 3.02 -3.82
C ARG A 45 12.91 4.01 -4.35
N ASP A 46 13.75 4.50 -3.46
CA ASP A 46 14.90 5.34 -3.78
C ASP A 46 16.11 4.89 -2.94
N ASP A 47 17.15 5.73 -2.92
CA ASP A 47 18.37 5.53 -2.13
C ASP A 47 18.18 5.74 -0.63
N THR A 48 17.06 6.32 -0.20
CA THR A 48 16.72 6.55 1.22
C THR A 48 15.86 5.43 1.81
N GLY A 49 15.17 4.67 0.97
CA GLY A 49 14.45 3.47 1.37
C GLY A 49 13.19 3.21 0.55
N PHE A 50 12.16 2.72 1.23
CA PHE A 50 10.88 2.34 0.63
C PHE A 50 9.72 3.13 1.23
N THR A 51 8.92 3.73 0.35
CA THR A 51 7.77 4.54 0.73
C THR A 51 6.49 3.95 0.16
N VAL A 52 5.48 3.81 1.03
CA VAL A 52 4.12 3.44 0.67
C VAL A 52 3.20 4.64 0.89
N ARG A 53 2.52 5.08 -0.16
CA ARG A 53 1.48 6.12 -0.08
C ARG A 53 0.10 5.51 -0.32
N LEU A 54 -0.80 5.70 0.64
CA LEU A 54 -2.12 5.10 0.69
C LEU A 54 -3.20 6.17 0.70
N THR A 55 -4.26 5.97 -0.08
CA THR A 55 -5.51 6.73 0.06
C THR A 55 -6.58 5.79 0.61
N ALA A 56 -7.07 6.11 1.82
CA ALA A 56 -8.19 5.42 2.46
C ALA A 56 -9.51 6.16 2.17
N GLY A 57 -10.57 5.36 1.99
CA GLY A 57 -11.93 5.82 1.67
C GLY A 57 -12.26 5.64 0.19
N ARG A 58 -13.55 5.43 -0.11
CA ARG A 58 -14.06 5.33 -1.47
C ARG A 58 -14.09 6.74 -2.08
N PRO A 59 -13.65 6.96 -3.32
CA PRO A 59 -13.98 8.19 -4.03
C PRO A 59 -15.51 8.38 -4.00
N GLY A 60 -15.98 9.46 -3.38
CA GLY A 60 -17.42 9.75 -3.23
C GLY A 60 -18.11 9.25 -1.96
N SER A 61 -17.40 8.64 -1.00
CA SER A 61 -18.00 8.24 0.30
C SER A 61 -17.85 9.28 1.41
N TRP A 62 -17.51 10.53 1.08
CA TRP A 62 -17.67 11.62 2.05
C TRP A 62 -19.18 11.79 2.24
N PRO A 63 -19.68 11.81 3.49
CA PRO A 63 -21.08 12.12 3.69
C PRO A 63 -21.30 13.49 3.06
N THR A 64 -22.19 13.54 2.06
CA THR A 64 -22.78 14.79 1.58
C THR A 64 -23.04 15.66 2.78
N ALA A 65 -22.47 16.87 2.78
CA ALA A 65 -22.88 17.94 3.67
C ALA A 65 -24.41 17.99 3.64
N ARG A 66 -25.04 17.50 4.72
CA ARG A 66 -26.40 17.83 5.09
C ARG A 66 -26.29 18.81 6.23
#